data_AF-A0A9D8SFB1-F1
#
_entry.id   AF-A0A9D8SFB1-F1
#
_cell.length_a   1.000
_cell.length_b   1.000
_cell.length_c   1.000
_cell.angle_alpha   90.00
_cell.angle_beta   90.00
_cell.angle_gamma   90.00
#
_symmetry.space_group_name_H-M   'P 1'
#
loop_
_entity.id
_entity.type
_entity.pdbx_description
1 polymer ?
#
loop_
_entity_poly.entity_id
_entity_poly.type
_entity_poly.pdbx_seq_one_letter_code
_entity_poly.pdbx_strand_id
1 'polypeptide(L)'
;AVFSPDVDRTCEVLDNTEFKYVLNTGCGKVTVVGNAMRGVPGVMATFVAALASKKIAILQTVDSDTTISAIIKEECLNEAVKALHEAFKL
;
A
#
# COMPACT_ATOMS: atom_id res chain seq x y z
N ALA A 1 8.50 4.82 0.59
CA ALA A 1 8.91 3.45 0.95
C ALA A 1 8.35 3.14 2.33
N VAL A 2 8.23 1.87 2.72
CA VAL A 2 8.11 1.54 4.15
C VAL A 2 9.52 1.67 4.71
N PHE A 3 9.73 2.59 5.64
CA PHE A 3 11.08 2.97 6.09
C PHE A 3 11.41 2.28 7.41
N SER A 4 12.13 1.18 7.33
CA SER A 4 12.49 0.34 8.48
C SER A 4 13.65 0.88 9.36
N PRO A 5 14.67 1.60 8.84
CA PRO A 5 15.83 2.00 9.66
C PRO A 5 15.49 2.89 10.85
N ASP A 6 14.47 3.75 10.74
CA ASP A 6 14.11 4.71 11.79
C ASP A 6 13.02 4.18 12.74
N VAL A 7 12.65 2.90 12.66
CA VAL A 7 11.55 2.33 13.47
C VAL A 7 11.82 2.50 14.96
N ASP A 8 13.02 2.12 15.42
CA ASP A 8 13.39 2.20 16.84
C ASP A 8 13.34 3.64 17.35
N ARG A 9 13.90 4.58 16.58
CA ARG A 9 13.89 6.00 16.93
C ARG A 9 12.48 6.57 16.91
N THR A 10 11.63 6.14 15.98
CA THR A 10 10.24 6.58 15.88
C THR A 10 9.44 6.10 17.08
N CYS A 11 9.61 4.84 17.50
CA CYS A 11 8.97 4.30 18.69
C CYS A 11 9.42 5.05 19.95
N GLU A 12 10.73 5.31 20.11
CA GLU A 12 11.26 6.09 21.23
C GLU A 12 10.61 7.49 21.31
N VAL A 13 10.44 8.17 20.18
CA VAL A 13 9.79 9.50 20.16
C VAL A 13 8.30 9.39 20.50
N LEU A 14 7.58 8.38 19.98
CA LEU A 14 6.16 8.19 20.23
C LEU A 14 5.86 7.75 21.67
N ASP A 15 6.73 6.92 22.27
CA ASP A 15 6.61 6.48 23.66
C ASP A 15 6.76 7.64 24.66
N ASN A 16 7.43 8.72 24.25
CA ASN A 16 7.53 9.97 25.02
C ASN A 16 6.30 10.88 24.87
N THR A 17 5.26 10.44 24.16
CA THR A 17 3.99 11.15 24.01
C THR A 17 2.86 10.39 24.70
N GLU A 18 1.69 11.01 24.83
CA GLU A 18 0.48 10.33 25.34
C GLU A 18 -0.28 9.56 24.24
N PHE A 19 0.24 9.51 23.01
CA PHE A 19 -0.43 8.85 21.90
C PHE A 19 -0.32 7.33 22.00
N LYS A 20 -1.45 6.65 21.87
CA LYS A 20 -1.49 5.19 21.70
C LYS A 20 -1.27 4.85 20.22
N TYR A 21 -0.34 3.95 19.94
CA TYR A 21 -0.06 3.49 18.59
C TYR A 21 0.10 1.96 18.54
N VAL A 22 0.07 1.43 17.32
CA VAL A 22 0.36 0.02 17.03
C VAL A 22 1.45 -0.01 15.96
N LEU A 23 2.51 -0.77 16.22
CA LEU A 23 3.58 -1.00 15.26
C LEU A 23 3.25 -2.20 14.37
N ASN A 24 3.08 -1.96 13.07
CA ASN A 24 2.93 -3.01 12.07
C ASN A 24 4.23 -3.20 11.28
N THR A 25 4.99 -4.24 11.61
CA THR A 25 6.21 -4.62 10.89
C THR A 25 5.92 -5.57 9.73
N GLY A 26 6.93 -5.78 8.87
CA GLY A 26 6.83 -6.65 7.69
C GLY A 26 5.80 -6.14 6.69
N CYS A 27 5.83 -4.83 6.42
CA CYS A 27 4.91 -4.18 5.49
C CYS A 27 5.64 -3.83 4.18
N GLY A 28 4.96 -4.06 3.06
CA GLY A 28 5.39 -3.66 1.73
C GLY A 28 4.52 -2.55 1.17
N LYS A 29 5.09 -1.71 0.30
CA LYS A 29 4.32 -0.74 -0.51
C LYS A 29 4.29 -1.21 -1.96
N VAL A 30 3.08 -1.35 -2.51
CA VAL A 30 2.86 -1.56 -3.95
C VAL A 30 2.17 -0.33 -4.54
N THR A 31 2.59 0.09 -5.73
CA THR A 31 2.09 1.29 -6.40
C THR A 31 1.83 1.00 -7.87
N VAL A 32 0.64 1.33 -8.36
CA VAL A 32 0.37 1.45 -9.81
C VAL A 32 0.59 2.91 -10.21
N VAL A 33 1.36 3.13 -11.27
CA VAL A 33 1.69 4.44 -11.81
C VAL A 33 1.09 4.56 -13.21
N GLY A 34 0.44 5.68 -13.50
CA GLY A 34 -0.17 5.93 -14.80
C GLY A 34 -0.49 7.40 -15.00
N ASN A 35 -0.58 7.82 -16.26
CA ASN A 35 -1.08 9.16 -16.57
C ASN A 35 -2.61 9.19 -16.42
N ALA A 36 -3.16 10.26 -15.83
CA ALA A 36 -4.59 10.44 -15.60
C ALA A 36 -5.25 9.38 -14.69
N MET A 37 -4.64 9.07 -13.54
CA MET A 37 -5.31 8.23 -12.52
C MET A 37 -6.47 8.96 -11.84
N ARG A 38 -6.34 10.29 -11.69
CA ARG A 38 -7.39 11.13 -11.11
C ARG A 38 -8.48 11.43 -12.12
N GLY A 39 -9.72 11.15 -11.72
CA GLY A 39 -10.92 11.46 -12.50
C GLY A 39 -11.32 10.40 -13.54
N VAL A 40 -10.52 9.34 -13.72
CA VAL A 40 -10.93 8.17 -14.52
C VAL A 40 -11.74 7.23 -13.62
N PRO A 41 -13.05 7.07 -13.85
CA PRO A 41 -13.86 6.19 -13.03
C PRO A 41 -13.39 4.75 -13.11
N GLY A 42 -13.34 4.07 -11.97
CA GLY A 42 -13.06 2.63 -11.91
C GLY A 42 -11.61 2.22 -11.72
N VAL A 43 -10.62 3.11 -11.86
CA VAL A 43 -9.20 2.76 -11.64
C VAL A 43 -8.96 2.25 -10.22
N MET A 44 -9.44 2.98 -9.21
CA MET A 44 -9.34 2.55 -7.81
C MET A 44 -10.14 1.26 -7.53
N ALA A 45 -11.30 1.10 -8.19
CA ALA A 45 -12.10 -0.12 -8.06
C ALA A 45 -11.36 -1.34 -8.62
N THR A 46 -10.72 -1.22 -9.79
CA THR A 46 -9.87 -2.25 -10.39
C THR A 46 -8.69 -2.58 -9.48
N PHE A 47 -8.02 -1.57 -8.93
CA PHE A 47 -6.89 -1.75 -8.01
C PHE A 47 -7.30 -2.55 -6.76
N VAL A 48 -8.38 -2.15 -6.09
CA VAL A 48 -8.87 -2.83 -4.89
C VAL A 48 -9.37 -4.24 -5.22
N ALA A 49 -10.11 -4.41 -6.32
CA ALA A 49 -10.62 -5.70 -6.75
C ALA A 49 -9.49 -6.69 -7.08
N ALA A 50 -8.40 -6.22 -7.70
CA ALA A 50 -7.24 -7.05 -8.00
C ALA A 50 -6.61 -7.63 -6.73
N LEU A 51 -6.35 -6.80 -5.72
CA LEU A 51 -5.78 -7.25 -4.44
C LEU A 51 -6.77 -8.14 -3.67
N ALA A 52 -8.05 -7.78 -3.66
CA ALA A 52 -9.09 -8.58 -3.01
C ALA A 52 -9.27 -9.96 -3.65
N SER A 53 -9.10 -10.08 -4.97
CA SER A 53 -9.19 -11.37 -5.69
C SER A 53 -8.14 -12.40 -5.23
N LYS A 54 -7.00 -11.91 -4.72
CA LYS A 54 -5.93 -12.73 -4.12
C LYS A 54 -6.02 -12.79 -2.59
N LYS A 55 -7.10 -12.29 -1.99
CA LYS A 55 -7.30 -12.19 -0.54
C LYS A 55 -6.18 -11.40 0.18
N ILE A 56 -5.57 -10.44 -0.51
CA ILE A 56 -4.53 -9.59 0.06
C ILE A 56 -5.19 -8.44 0.82
N ALA A 57 -4.95 -8.38 2.13
CA ALA A 57 -5.47 -7.32 2.97
C ALA A 57 -4.75 -6.00 2.70
N ILE A 58 -5.53 -4.94 2.48
CA ILE A 58 -5.02 -3.58 2.34
C ILE A 58 -5.00 -2.93 3.73
N LEU A 59 -3.81 -2.58 4.22
CA LEU A 59 -3.63 -1.93 5.53
C LEU A 59 -3.84 -0.42 5.45
N GLN A 60 -3.41 0.18 4.34
CA GLN A 60 -3.57 1.61 4.06
C GLN A 60 -3.55 1.86 2.56
N THR A 61 -4.30 2.85 2.09
CA THR A 61 -4.27 3.32 0.70
C THR A 61 -3.91 4.80 0.64
N VAL A 62 -3.22 5.19 -0.43
CA VAL A 62 -2.98 6.60 -0.77
C VAL A 62 -2.94 6.74 -2.29
N ASP A 63 -3.54 7.79 -2.83
CA ASP A 63 -3.55 8.12 -4.25
C ASP A 63 -3.01 9.53 -4.53
N SER A 64 -2.71 9.78 -5.80
CA SER A 64 -2.33 11.09 -6.35
C SER A 64 -2.87 11.23 -7.78
N ASP A 65 -2.53 12.32 -8.46
CA ASP A 65 -2.89 12.52 -9.88
C ASP A 65 -2.41 11.39 -10.80
N THR A 66 -1.33 10.70 -10.42
CA THR A 66 -0.64 9.72 -11.27
C THR A 66 -0.38 8.37 -10.59
N THR A 67 -0.76 8.20 -9.32
CA THR A 67 -0.44 6.97 -8.58
C THR A 67 -1.59 6.50 -7.71
N ILE A 68 -1.68 5.18 -7.54
CA ILE A 68 -2.45 4.55 -6.46
C ILE A 68 -1.49 3.60 -5.75
N SER A 69 -1.35 3.77 -4.43
CA SER A 69 -0.48 2.96 -3.59
C SER A 69 -1.25 2.29 -2.47
N ALA A 70 -0.81 1.10 -2.10
CA ALA A 70 -1.28 0.40 -0.91
C ALA A 70 -0.11 -0.08 -0.05
N ILE A 71 -0.31 -0.04 1.26
CA ILE A 71 0.48 -0.77 2.25
C ILE A 71 -0.18 -2.13 2.48
N ILE A 72 0.59 -3.20 2.31
CA ILE A 72 0.17 -4.59 2.45
C ILE A 72 1.23 -5.36 3.26
N LYS A 73 0.97 -6.62 3.62
CA LYS A 73 2.03 -7.49 4.16
C LYS A 73 3.10 -7.75 3.11
N GLU A 74 4.36 -7.69 3.53
CA GLU A 74 5.53 -7.80 2.65
C GLU A 74 5.57 -9.14 1.90
N GLU A 75 5.19 -10.23 2.56
CA GLU A 75 5.06 -11.58 1.97
C GLU A 75 4.08 -11.63 0.78
N CYS A 76 3.12 -10.71 0.71
CA CYS A 76 2.14 -10.65 -0.38
C CYS A 76 2.62 -9.81 -1.59
N LEU A 77 3.78 -9.15 -1.52
CA LEU A 77 4.21 -8.19 -2.55
C LEU A 77 4.27 -8.79 -3.95
N ASN A 78 4.87 -9.97 -4.09
CA ASN A 78 5.02 -10.62 -5.39
C ASN A 78 3.66 -10.98 -6.01
N GLU A 79 2.71 -11.43 -5.19
CA GLU A 79 1.37 -11.77 -5.65
C GLU A 79 0.55 -10.51 -5.97
N ALA A 80 0.68 -9.47 -5.15
CA ALA A 80 0.05 -8.18 -5.39
C ALA A 80 0.50 -7.55 -6.71
N VAL A 81 1.81 -7.55 -6.99
CA VAL A 81 2.36 -7.03 -8.24
C VAL A 81 1.79 -7.79 -9.44
N LYS A 82 1.79 -9.14 -9.39
CA LYS A 82 1.22 -9.96 -10.47
C LYS A 82 -0.27 -9.69 -10.69
N ALA A 83 -1.06 -9.66 -9.61
CA ALA A 83 -2.50 -9.42 -9.70
C ALA A 83 -2.82 -8.04 -10.28
N LEU A 84 -2.07 -7.01 -9.89
CA LEU A 84 -2.23 -5.67 -10.43
C LEU A 84 -1.81 -5.62 -11.90
N HIS A 85 -0.71 -6.27 -12.27
CA HIS A 85 -0.26 -6.35 -13.66
C HIS A 85 -1.33 -7.00 -14.57
N GLU A 86 -1.90 -8.13 -14.14
CA GLU A 86 -3.00 -8.81 -14.83
C GLU A 86 -4.25 -7.92 -14.93
N ALA A 87 -4.67 -7.29 -13.84
CA ALA A 87 -5.87 -6.47 -13.80
C ALA A 87 -5.79 -5.23 -14.70
N PHE A 88 -4.60 -4.63 -14.83
CA PHE A 88 -4.33 -3.50 -15.72
C PHE A 88 -3.85 -3.92 -17.12
N LYS A 89 -3.80 -5.23 -17.42
CA LYS A 89 -3.43 -5.80 -18.74
C LYS A 89 -2.05 -5.36 -19.24
N LEU A 90 -1.08 -5.35 -18.34
CA LEU A 90 0.32 -5.07 -18.67
C LEU A 90 1.09 -6.38 -18.80
#